data_AF-A0A934TRX3-F1
#
_entry.id   AF-A0A934TRX3-F1
#
_cell.length_a   1.000
_cell.length_b   1.000
_cell.length_c   1.000
_cell.angle_alpha   90.00
_cell.angle_beta   90.00
_cell.angle_gamma   90.00
#
_symmetry.space_group_name_H-M   'P 1'
#
loop_
_entity.id
_entity.type
_entity.pdbx_description
1 polymer ?
#
loop_
_entity_poly.entity_id
_entity_poly.type
_entity_poly.pdbx_seq_one_letter_code
_entity_poly.pdbx_strand_id
1 'polypeptide(L)'
;MNTGPPRRSRQLALLTVLVLAAHFVLLRPTQLTLAPESAPRIARFRTRSIVPAPIAAPSPPVQAAAATAPPEPPKPAVSARPAPAAAPRRVAPAMPAPAAAAAHTQALPASIAALPSAVLHYEVSTQSRGVRVQGTARLDWRQDGERYAARLELTAAGLRPRVQESTGAFSASGLLPERFSDRARSEQATHFDRAGGRVVFSNNQPEAVLRTGMQDRLSVLLQLAMLAAAAPERFTPGTELAIPTATTRDADEWIFRVVGEEELLLPGGSVRAVKLEHLPRKEFDQRIELWLARGQDYAPVRLRLTNPDGGWVDQRWSSTDKG
;
A
#
# COMPACT_ATOMS: atom_id res chain seq x y z
N MET A 1 49.46 -56.10 -19.63
CA MET A 1 49.46 -55.95 -18.15
C MET A 1 48.63 -54.74 -17.78
N ASN A 2 47.75 -54.83 -16.77
CA ASN A 2 46.81 -53.77 -16.43
C ASN A 2 47.36 -52.90 -15.28
N THR A 3 47.87 -51.71 -15.58
CA THR A 3 48.46 -50.79 -14.59
C THR A 3 47.37 -49.97 -13.90
N GLY A 4 47.02 -50.37 -12.68
CA GLY A 4 46.00 -49.68 -11.88
C GLY A 4 46.36 -48.20 -11.59
N PRO A 5 45.35 -47.33 -11.35
CA PRO A 5 45.52 -45.89 -11.34
C PRO A 5 46.43 -45.40 -10.20
N PRO A 6 47.23 -44.33 -10.42
CA PRO A 6 48.33 -43.92 -9.54
C PRO A 6 47.86 -43.49 -8.16
N ARG A 7 48.67 -43.73 -7.12
CA ARG A 7 48.28 -43.58 -5.68
C ARG A 7 47.57 -42.25 -5.34
N ARG A 8 47.99 -41.11 -5.93
CA ARG A 8 47.33 -39.80 -5.71
C ARG A 8 45.88 -39.75 -6.19
N SER A 9 45.54 -40.40 -7.31
CA SER A 9 44.15 -40.47 -7.80
C SER A 9 43.25 -41.26 -6.85
N ARG A 10 43.77 -42.34 -6.25
CA ARG A 10 43.06 -43.15 -5.26
C ARG A 10 42.81 -42.36 -3.97
N GLN A 11 43.77 -41.55 -3.53
CA GLN A 11 43.63 -40.67 -2.36
C GLN A 11 42.58 -39.58 -2.59
N LEU A 12 42.58 -38.93 -3.77
CA LEU A 12 41.58 -37.93 -4.14
C LEU A 12 40.17 -38.54 -4.22
N ALA A 13 40.02 -39.72 -4.83
CA ALA A 13 38.74 -40.42 -4.88
C ALA A 13 38.21 -40.78 -3.48
N LEU A 14 39.08 -41.28 -2.59
CA LEU A 14 38.73 -41.57 -1.19
C LEU A 14 38.26 -40.33 -0.44
N LEU A 15 38.93 -39.20 -0.63
CA LEU A 15 38.58 -37.94 0.02
C LEU A 15 37.23 -37.39 -0.48
N THR A 16 36.95 -37.49 -1.79
CA THR A 16 35.64 -37.11 -2.36
C THR A 16 34.50 -37.97 -1.82
N VAL A 17 34.69 -39.30 -1.73
CA VAL A 17 33.70 -40.21 -1.15
C VAL A 17 33.44 -39.90 0.32
N LEU A 18 34.49 -39.57 1.08
CA LEU A 18 34.38 -39.23 2.51
C LEU A 18 33.64 -37.89 2.73
N VAL A 19 33.88 -36.89 1.88
CA VAL A 19 33.15 -35.62 1.88
C VAL A 19 31.67 -35.81 1.51
N LEU A 20 31.36 -36.65 0.51
CA LEU A 20 29.98 -36.97 0.15
C LEU A 20 29.25 -37.74 1.25
N ALA A 21 29.92 -38.70 1.91
CA ALA A 21 29.37 -39.40 3.06
C ALA A 21 29.07 -38.45 4.23
N ALA A 22 29.96 -37.49 4.52
CA ALA A 22 29.72 -36.46 5.53
C ALA A 22 28.49 -35.59 5.20
N HIS A 23 28.36 -35.12 3.95
CA HIS A 23 27.18 -34.38 3.50
C HIS A 23 25.90 -35.21 3.63
N PHE A 24 25.93 -36.50 3.29
CA PHE A 24 24.76 -37.39 3.40
C PHE A 24 24.34 -37.68 4.85
N VAL A 25 25.26 -37.58 5.83
CA VAL A 25 24.95 -37.67 7.25
C VAL A 25 24.39 -36.34 7.78
N LEU A 26 24.99 -35.20 7.40
CA LEU A 26 24.55 -33.85 7.80
C LEU A 26 23.20 -33.43 7.19
N LEU A 27 22.85 -33.93 6.00
CA LEU A 27 21.61 -33.60 5.30
C LEU A 27 20.46 -34.59 5.55
N ARG A 28 20.58 -35.50 6.53
CA ARG A 28 19.44 -36.38 6.89
C ARG A 28 18.31 -35.54 7.48
N PRO A 29 17.09 -35.58 6.92
CA PRO A 29 15.96 -34.89 7.53
C PRO A 29 15.59 -35.61 8.83
N THR A 30 15.90 -34.98 9.96
CA THR A 30 15.36 -35.38 11.26
C THR A 30 13.84 -35.23 11.20
N GLN A 31 13.14 -36.36 11.10
CA GLN A 31 11.69 -36.41 11.30
C GLN A 31 11.42 -36.07 12.76
N LEU A 32 11.21 -34.78 13.03
CA LEU A 32 10.69 -34.29 14.30
C LEU A 32 9.24 -34.74 14.41
N THR A 33 9.04 -35.96 14.91
CA THR A 33 7.74 -36.47 15.31
C THR A 33 7.23 -35.61 16.46
N LEU A 34 6.51 -34.54 16.13
CA LEU A 34 5.70 -33.79 17.08
C LEU A 34 4.64 -34.76 17.62
N ALA A 35 4.80 -35.17 18.88
CA ALA A 35 3.75 -35.88 19.58
C ALA A 35 2.48 -35.02 19.55
N PRO A 36 1.28 -35.59 19.31
CA PRO A 36 0.05 -34.81 19.27
C PRO A 36 -0.18 -34.18 20.65
N GLU A 37 -0.04 -32.86 20.72
CA GLU A 37 -0.28 -32.12 21.95
C GLU A 37 -1.76 -32.29 22.34
N SER A 38 -1.99 -32.71 23.58
CA SER A 38 -3.33 -33.02 24.07
C SER A 38 -4.21 -31.77 24.00
N ALA A 39 -5.25 -31.81 23.16
CA ALA A 39 -6.16 -30.69 22.99
C ALA A 39 -6.68 -30.19 24.34
N PRO A 40 -6.57 -28.87 24.65
CA PRO A 40 -7.04 -28.35 25.92
C PRO A 40 -8.56 -28.57 26.01
N ARG A 41 -9.01 -29.23 27.08
CA ARG A 41 -10.44 -29.40 27.36
C ARG A 41 -11.05 -28.01 27.48
N ILE A 42 -11.99 -27.69 26.59
CA ILE A 42 -12.75 -26.44 26.63
C ILE A 42 -13.43 -26.34 28.00
N ALA A 43 -12.93 -25.44 28.84
CA ALA A 43 -13.57 -25.11 30.10
C ALA A 43 -14.93 -24.48 29.79
N ARG A 44 -16.02 -25.08 30.29
CA ARG A 44 -17.38 -24.58 30.07
C ARG A 44 -17.48 -23.14 30.59
N PHE A 45 -17.77 -22.20 29.68
CA PHE A 45 -18.00 -20.80 30.04
C PHE A 45 -19.11 -20.70 31.09
N ARG A 46 -18.80 -20.17 32.27
CA ARG A 46 -19.80 -19.76 33.26
C ARG A 46 -20.20 -18.32 32.99
N THR A 47 -21.34 -18.12 32.35
CA THR A 47 -21.95 -16.80 32.21
C THR A 47 -22.40 -16.31 33.58
N ARG A 48 -21.67 -15.34 34.17
CA ARG A 48 -22.21 -14.52 35.25
C ARG A 48 -23.04 -13.40 34.62
N SER A 49 -24.35 -13.45 34.80
CA SER A 49 -25.21 -12.31 34.47
C SER A 49 -24.88 -11.16 35.42
N ILE A 50 -24.44 -10.02 34.87
CA ILE A 50 -24.24 -8.79 35.64
C ILE A 50 -25.56 -8.01 35.55
N VAL A 51 -26.26 -7.90 36.68
CA VAL A 51 -27.40 -6.99 36.80
C VAL A 51 -26.85 -5.56 36.87
N PRO A 52 -27.18 -4.66 35.93
CA PRO A 52 -26.75 -3.27 36.01
C PRO A 52 -27.43 -2.58 37.19
N ALA A 53 -26.63 -1.93 38.05
CA ALA A 53 -27.17 -1.09 39.12
C ALA A 53 -27.85 0.15 38.53
N PRO A 54 -28.97 0.63 39.12
CA PRO A 54 -29.69 1.78 38.60
C PRO A 54 -28.84 3.06 38.68
N ILE A 55 -28.88 3.84 37.59
CA ILE A 55 -28.16 5.12 37.46
C ILE A 55 -28.79 6.14 38.42
N ALA A 56 -27.99 6.71 39.31
CA ALA A 56 -28.40 7.80 40.18
C ALA A 56 -28.60 9.10 39.37
N ALA A 57 -29.63 9.88 39.72
CA ALA A 57 -29.97 11.14 39.06
C ALA A 57 -28.86 12.22 39.21
N PRO A 58 -28.74 13.16 38.26
CA PRO A 58 -27.70 14.18 38.30
C PRO A 58 -27.92 15.18 39.44
N SER A 59 -26.81 15.54 40.12
CA SER A 59 -26.80 16.63 41.11
C SER A 59 -26.78 18.01 40.43
N PRO A 60 -27.35 19.05 41.05
CA PRO A 60 -27.46 20.39 40.45
C PRO A 60 -26.10 21.11 40.33
N PRO A 61 -25.97 22.09 39.42
CA PRO A 61 -24.72 22.79 39.17
C PRO A 61 -24.34 23.75 40.32
N VAL A 62 -23.06 23.73 40.70
CA VAL A 62 -22.48 24.69 41.64
C VAL A 62 -22.18 26.01 40.91
N GLN A 63 -22.63 27.13 41.46
CA GLN A 63 -22.33 28.47 40.94
C GLN A 63 -20.85 28.80 41.05
N ALA A 64 -20.25 29.26 39.96
CA ALA A 64 -18.96 29.96 39.99
C ALA A 64 -19.20 31.47 40.20
N ALA A 65 -18.77 32.00 41.34
CA ALA A 65 -18.84 33.42 41.64
C ALA A 65 -17.73 34.21 40.91
N ALA A 66 -18.00 35.48 40.59
CA ALA A 66 -17.11 36.38 39.85
C ALA A 66 -16.46 37.46 40.75
N ALA A 67 -15.49 38.19 40.16
CA ALA A 67 -14.68 39.28 40.73
C ALA A 67 -13.58 38.83 41.73
N THR A 68 -12.35 39.37 41.72
CA THR A 68 -12.00 40.80 41.54
C THR A 68 -10.56 41.00 40.98
N ALA A 69 -10.36 42.09 40.23
CA ALA A 69 -9.08 42.78 39.92
C ALA A 69 -9.30 44.29 40.26
N PRO A 70 -8.33 45.24 40.26
CA PRO A 70 -6.99 45.32 39.61
C PRO A 70 -5.90 45.64 40.70
N PRO A 71 -4.76 46.39 40.53
CA PRO A 71 -4.19 47.08 39.37
C PRO A 71 -2.64 47.02 39.15
N GLU A 72 -2.22 47.77 38.13
CA GLU A 72 -0.86 48.21 37.73
C GLU A 72 -0.64 49.69 38.21
N PRO A 73 0.38 50.52 37.81
CA PRO A 73 1.57 50.40 36.91
C PRO A 73 2.87 50.96 37.62
N PRO A 74 3.97 51.48 37.00
CA PRO A 74 4.32 51.65 35.57
C PRO A 74 5.75 51.34 35.07
N LYS A 75 5.90 51.39 33.74
CA LYS A 75 7.13 51.43 32.93
C LYS A 75 8.06 52.64 33.19
N PRO A 76 9.33 52.51 32.79
CA PRO A 76 9.98 53.52 31.94
C PRO A 76 10.22 53.03 30.49
N ALA A 77 10.37 53.96 29.55
CA ALA A 77 10.68 53.71 28.14
C ALA A 77 11.97 54.42 27.72
N VAL A 78 12.80 53.83 26.84
CA VAL A 78 13.92 54.53 26.17
C VAL A 78 14.09 54.07 24.71
N SER A 79 14.04 55.06 23.81
CA SER A 79 14.64 55.22 22.47
C SER A 79 14.77 54.08 21.45
N ALA A 80 14.27 54.39 20.25
CA ALA A 80 14.75 53.85 18.96
C ALA A 80 15.58 54.90 18.20
N ARG A 81 16.74 54.53 17.63
CA ARG A 81 17.38 55.16 16.42
C ARG A 81 18.63 54.35 15.97
N PRO A 82 19.22 54.62 14.77
CA PRO A 82 18.81 54.09 13.47
C PRO A 82 19.83 53.12 12.83
N ALA A 83 19.46 52.51 11.70
CA ALA A 83 20.35 51.70 10.88
C ALA A 83 21.40 52.52 10.09
N PRO A 84 22.63 52.01 9.87
CA PRO A 84 23.60 52.59 8.94
C PRO A 84 23.45 52.08 7.49
N ALA A 85 23.65 53.02 6.57
CA ALA A 85 23.72 52.93 5.11
C ALA A 85 24.09 51.57 4.44
N ALA A 86 23.35 51.24 3.39
CA ALA A 86 23.76 50.26 2.38
C ALA A 86 24.86 50.82 1.46
N ALA A 87 25.83 49.98 1.10
CA ALA A 87 26.77 50.23 0.01
C ALA A 87 26.37 49.39 -1.23
N PRO A 88 26.42 49.93 -2.46
CA PRO A 88 25.97 49.21 -3.64
C PRO A 88 26.95 48.09 -4.04
N ARG A 89 26.58 46.83 -3.80
CA ARG A 89 27.31 45.69 -4.40
C ARG A 89 26.94 45.55 -5.88
N ARG A 90 27.96 45.61 -6.72
CA ARG A 90 27.90 45.42 -8.18
C ARG A 90 27.33 44.03 -8.50
N VAL A 91 26.19 43.97 -9.15
CA VAL A 91 25.59 42.71 -9.63
C VAL A 91 26.36 42.24 -10.86
N ALA A 92 27.02 41.08 -10.76
CA ALA A 92 27.46 40.34 -11.94
C ALA A 92 26.25 39.52 -12.48
N PRO A 93 26.06 39.41 -13.80
CA PRO A 93 24.94 38.66 -14.35
C PRO A 93 25.09 37.16 -14.03
N ALA A 94 24.17 36.64 -13.21
CA ALA A 94 24.06 35.21 -12.99
C ALA A 94 23.44 34.54 -14.23
N MET A 95 24.13 33.52 -14.74
CA MET A 95 23.63 32.68 -15.83
C MET A 95 22.38 31.92 -15.35
N PRO A 96 21.30 31.80 -16.15
CA PRO A 96 20.06 31.20 -15.68
C PRO A 96 20.25 29.70 -15.40
N ALA A 97 19.96 29.30 -14.16
CA ALA A 97 19.81 27.89 -13.83
C ALA A 97 18.59 27.30 -14.57
N PRO A 98 18.61 26.03 -15.00
CA PRO A 98 17.46 25.43 -15.67
C PRO A 98 16.26 25.44 -14.73
N ALA A 99 15.10 25.86 -15.26
CA ALA A 99 13.87 25.90 -14.50
C ALA A 99 13.52 24.51 -13.98
N ALA A 100 13.46 24.34 -12.67
CA ALA A 100 12.83 23.18 -12.06
C ALA A 100 11.36 23.18 -12.51
N ALA A 101 10.96 22.18 -13.28
CA ALA A 101 9.57 21.98 -13.63
C ALA A 101 8.77 21.86 -12.33
N ALA A 102 7.88 22.82 -12.07
CA ALA A 102 7.09 22.83 -10.87
C ALA A 102 6.19 21.59 -10.87
N ALA A 103 6.45 20.67 -9.94
CA ALA A 103 5.56 19.55 -9.70
C ALA A 103 4.24 20.11 -9.14
N HIS A 104 3.23 20.20 -9.99
CA HIS A 104 1.91 20.69 -9.61
C HIS A 104 1.12 19.52 -9.01
N THR A 105 1.25 19.34 -7.69
CA THR A 105 0.34 18.47 -6.92
C THR A 105 -1.08 19.02 -7.06
N GLN A 106 -1.95 18.31 -7.76
CA GLN A 106 -3.31 18.78 -8.03
C GLN A 106 -4.28 18.42 -6.90
N ALA A 107 -5.27 19.29 -6.68
CA ALA A 107 -6.41 18.98 -5.83
C ALA A 107 -7.35 17.98 -6.54
N LEU A 108 -7.81 16.98 -5.79
CA LEU A 108 -8.75 15.97 -6.28
C LEU A 108 -10.11 16.60 -6.67
N PRO A 109 -10.85 16.04 -7.64
CA PRO A 109 -12.20 16.49 -7.99
C PRO A 109 -13.18 16.38 -6.81
N ALA A 110 -14.17 17.27 -6.79
CA ALA A 110 -15.13 17.42 -5.67
C ALA A 110 -16.24 16.36 -5.64
N SER A 111 -16.49 15.67 -6.75
CA SER A 111 -17.42 14.55 -6.85
C SER A 111 -16.86 13.51 -7.82
N ILE A 112 -17.05 12.23 -7.50
CA ILE A 112 -16.51 11.10 -8.24
C ILE A 112 -17.61 10.03 -8.40
N ALA A 113 -17.78 9.53 -9.62
CA ALA A 113 -18.69 8.41 -9.90
C ALA A 113 -18.03 7.05 -9.61
N ALA A 114 -18.83 6.09 -9.12
CA ALA A 114 -18.37 4.73 -8.89
C ALA A 114 -18.11 3.97 -10.21
N LEU A 115 -17.08 3.13 -10.25
CA LEU A 115 -16.90 2.17 -11.36
C LEU A 115 -18.06 1.16 -11.38
N PRO A 116 -18.54 0.73 -12.56
CA PRO A 116 -19.52 -0.36 -12.65
C PRO A 116 -18.94 -1.65 -12.07
N SER A 117 -19.77 -2.44 -11.38
CA SER A 117 -19.38 -3.76 -10.85
C SER A 117 -18.90 -4.67 -11.98
N ALA A 118 -17.75 -5.32 -11.79
CA ALA A 118 -17.08 -6.09 -12.83
C ALA A 118 -16.08 -7.08 -12.25
N VAL A 119 -15.73 -8.09 -13.04
CA VAL A 119 -14.64 -9.02 -12.77
C VAL A 119 -13.58 -8.85 -13.84
N LEU A 120 -12.37 -8.43 -13.47
CA LEU A 120 -11.26 -8.29 -14.40
C LEU A 120 -10.31 -9.47 -14.23
N HIS A 121 -9.94 -10.11 -15.34
CA HIS A 121 -8.99 -11.22 -15.38
C HIS A 121 -7.66 -10.75 -15.96
N TYR A 122 -6.58 -11.35 -15.49
CA TYR A 122 -5.22 -10.99 -15.88
C TYR A 122 -4.36 -12.23 -16.09
N GLU A 123 -3.51 -12.20 -17.11
CA GLU A 123 -2.28 -13.00 -17.12
C GLU A 123 -1.24 -12.34 -16.21
N VAL A 124 -0.50 -13.17 -15.48
CA VAL A 124 0.52 -12.69 -14.54
C VAL A 124 1.88 -13.27 -14.91
N SER A 125 2.85 -12.39 -15.14
CA SER A 125 4.27 -12.73 -15.06
C SER A 125 4.84 -12.24 -13.73
N THR A 126 5.67 -13.03 -13.07
CA THR A 126 6.36 -12.60 -11.86
C THR A 126 7.80 -13.10 -11.83
N GLN A 127 8.71 -12.29 -11.29
CA GLN A 127 10.11 -12.65 -11.07
C GLN A 127 10.49 -12.46 -9.60
N SER A 128 11.15 -13.45 -9.00
CA SER A 128 11.78 -13.34 -7.70
C SER A 128 13.06 -14.16 -7.67
N ARG A 129 14.15 -13.59 -7.13
CA ARG A 129 15.48 -14.23 -7.02
C ARG A 129 15.96 -14.84 -8.35
N GLY A 130 15.80 -14.10 -9.44
CA GLY A 130 16.16 -14.51 -10.80
C GLY A 130 15.13 -15.43 -11.49
N VAL A 131 14.36 -16.24 -10.75
CA VAL A 131 13.35 -17.16 -11.30
C VAL A 131 12.12 -16.38 -11.77
N ARG A 132 11.70 -16.62 -13.02
CA ARG A 132 10.43 -16.13 -13.57
C ARG A 132 9.40 -17.26 -13.62
N VAL A 133 8.19 -17.00 -13.14
CA VAL A 133 7.04 -17.91 -13.28
C VAL A 133 5.82 -17.17 -13.82
N GLN A 134 4.90 -17.94 -14.41
CA GLN A 134 3.64 -17.44 -14.94
C GLN A 134 2.48 -17.79 -14.00
N GLY A 135 1.36 -17.11 -14.18
CA GLY A 135 0.18 -17.23 -13.34
C GLY A 135 -1.02 -16.45 -13.88
N THR A 136 -2.03 -16.30 -13.03
CA THR A 136 -3.24 -15.53 -13.32
C THR A 136 -3.63 -14.68 -12.12
N ALA A 137 -4.38 -13.61 -12.36
CA ALA A 137 -5.06 -12.87 -11.30
C ALA A 137 -6.50 -12.54 -11.69
N ARG A 138 -7.32 -12.33 -10.67
CA ARG A 138 -8.73 -11.96 -10.77
C ARG A 138 -9.01 -10.83 -9.80
N LEU A 139 -9.56 -9.72 -10.31
CA LEU A 139 -10.07 -8.60 -9.54
C LEU A 139 -11.60 -8.64 -9.58
N ASP A 140 -12.23 -9.11 -8.51
CA ASP A 140 -13.67 -8.96 -8.29
C ASP A 140 -13.92 -7.55 -7.70
N TRP A 141 -14.59 -6.68 -8.45
CA TRP A 141 -15.04 -5.37 -8.01
C TRP A 141 -16.56 -5.33 -7.93
N ARG A 142 -17.09 -4.93 -6.78
CA ARG A 142 -18.53 -4.83 -6.50
C ARG A 142 -18.86 -3.55 -5.76
N GLN A 143 -19.95 -2.91 -6.13
CA GLN A 143 -20.53 -1.77 -5.44
C GLN A 143 -22.06 -1.72 -5.61
N ASP A 144 -22.73 -1.06 -4.67
CA ASP A 144 -24.18 -0.80 -4.64
C ASP A 144 -24.54 0.70 -4.58
N GLY A 145 -23.54 1.57 -4.77
CA GLY A 145 -23.64 3.03 -4.65
C GLY A 145 -23.35 3.58 -3.25
N GLU A 146 -23.56 2.79 -2.19
CA GLU A 146 -23.27 3.20 -0.80
C GLU A 146 -21.99 2.53 -0.26
N ARG A 147 -21.75 1.27 -0.65
CA ARG A 147 -20.63 0.45 -0.20
C ARG A 147 -19.95 -0.26 -1.36
N TYR A 148 -18.73 -0.73 -1.09
CA TYR A 148 -17.95 -1.51 -2.04
C TYR A 148 -17.25 -2.71 -1.41
N ALA A 149 -16.94 -3.68 -2.27
CA ALA A 149 -15.99 -4.76 -2.00
C ALA A 149 -15.07 -4.95 -3.22
N ALA A 150 -13.76 -4.95 -2.97
CA ALA A 150 -12.73 -5.28 -3.94
C ALA A 150 -11.95 -6.50 -3.45
N ARG A 151 -11.77 -7.51 -4.30
CA ARG A 151 -10.91 -8.68 -4.03
C ARG A 151 -9.98 -8.90 -5.20
N LEU A 152 -8.67 -8.86 -4.96
CA LEU A 152 -7.63 -9.24 -5.91
C LEU A 152 -6.99 -10.56 -5.47
N GLU A 153 -7.25 -11.63 -6.23
CA GLU A 153 -6.62 -12.93 -6.03
C GLU A 153 -5.58 -13.19 -7.12
N LEU A 154 -4.36 -13.56 -6.73
CA LEU A 154 -3.23 -13.81 -7.61
C LEU A 154 -2.64 -15.19 -7.34
N THR A 155 -2.50 -15.98 -8.39
CA THR A 155 -1.93 -17.33 -8.38
C THR A 155 -0.77 -17.41 -9.37
N ALA A 156 0.27 -18.18 -9.08
CA ALA A 156 1.39 -18.39 -9.99
C ALA A 156 2.09 -19.73 -9.71
N ALA A 157 2.67 -20.34 -10.75
CA ALA A 157 3.26 -21.67 -10.67
C ALA A 157 4.36 -21.75 -9.59
N GLY A 158 4.22 -22.70 -8.66
CA GLY A 158 5.16 -22.91 -7.55
C GLY A 158 5.08 -21.87 -6.41
N LEU A 159 4.19 -20.88 -6.49
CA LEU A 159 3.97 -19.88 -5.43
C LEU A 159 2.64 -20.16 -4.71
N ARG A 160 2.55 -19.76 -3.44
CA ARG A 160 1.27 -19.76 -2.71
C ARG A 160 0.40 -18.62 -3.26
N PRO A 161 -0.93 -18.81 -3.41
CA PRO A 161 -1.84 -17.73 -3.75
C PRO A 161 -1.70 -16.54 -2.80
N ARG A 162 -1.83 -15.33 -3.34
CA ARG A 162 -1.99 -14.10 -2.57
C ARG A 162 -3.38 -13.54 -2.81
N VAL A 163 -4.07 -13.17 -1.75
CA VAL A 163 -5.39 -12.55 -1.81
C VAL A 163 -5.34 -11.24 -1.06
N GLN A 164 -5.77 -10.17 -1.72
CA GLN A 164 -5.98 -8.85 -1.12
C GLN A 164 -7.46 -8.50 -1.18
N GLU A 165 -8.01 -8.00 -0.08
CA GLU A 165 -9.43 -7.63 0.00
C GLU A 165 -9.54 -6.24 0.64
N SER A 166 -10.43 -5.40 0.09
CA SER A 166 -10.74 -4.07 0.61
C SER A 166 -12.25 -3.90 0.61
N THR A 167 -12.82 -3.47 1.72
CA THR A 167 -14.25 -3.19 1.85
C THR A 167 -14.46 -1.87 2.57
N GLY A 168 -15.50 -1.13 2.19
CA GLY A 168 -15.82 0.13 2.84
C GLY A 168 -17.06 0.80 2.26
N ALA A 169 -17.16 2.11 2.51
CA ALA A 169 -18.24 2.96 2.03
C ALA A 169 -17.80 3.84 0.85
N PHE A 170 -18.76 4.50 0.20
CA PHE A 170 -18.52 5.62 -0.70
C PHE A 170 -18.66 6.97 0.02
N SER A 171 -18.09 7.99 -0.63
CA SER A 171 -18.24 9.40 -0.32
C SER A 171 -18.25 10.20 -1.62
N ALA A 172 -18.61 11.49 -1.57
CA ALA A 172 -18.44 12.38 -2.73
C ALA A 172 -17.00 12.36 -3.28
N SER A 173 -16.00 12.22 -2.39
CA SER A 173 -14.57 12.10 -2.72
C SER A 173 -14.11 10.69 -3.14
N GLY A 174 -15.01 9.74 -3.38
CA GLY A 174 -14.69 8.35 -3.74
C GLY A 174 -14.63 7.41 -2.53
N LEU A 175 -13.73 6.43 -2.54
CA LEU A 175 -13.74 5.31 -1.60
C LEU A 175 -13.35 5.73 -0.18
N LEU A 176 -14.06 5.15 0.79
CA LEU A 176 -13.75 5.18 2.21
C LEU A 176 -13.51 3.75 2.71
N PRO A 177 -12.29 3.20 2.60
CA PRO A 177 -11.98 1.86 3.09
C PRO A 177 -12.20 1.75 4.59
N GLU A 178 -12.81 0.67 5.05
CA GLU A 178 -13.05 0.37 6.47
C GLU A 178 -12.12 -0.74 6.95
N ARG A 179 -11.89 -1.75 6.09
CA ARG A 179 -10.94 -2.84 6.30
C ARG A 179 -10.22 -3.20 5.01
N PHE A 180 -8.92 -3.39 5.12
CA PHE A 180 -8.06 -4.01 4.11
C PHE A 180 -7.44 -5.29 4.69
N SER A 181 -7.27 -6.34 3.89
CA SER A 181 -6.49 -7.53 4.24
C SER A 181 -5.55 -7.94 3.11
N ASP A 182 -4.44 -8.57 3.49
CA ASP A 182 -3.46 -9.18 2.57
C ASP A 182 -3.04 -10.54 3.14
N ARG A 183 -3.42 -11.61 2.43
CA ARG A 183 -3.19 -12.99 2.81
C ARG A 183 -2.31 -13.68 1.79
N ALA A 184 -1.06 -13.95 2.18
CA ALA A 184 -0.10 -14.75 1.44
C ALA A 184 0.29 -16.00 2.24
N ARG A 185 1.34 -15.92 3.06
CA ARG A 185 1.69 -16.99 4.02
C ARG A 185 0.80 -16.98 5.26
N SER A 186 0.44 -15.79 5.72
CA SER A 186 -0.52 -15.50 6.78
C SER A 186 -1.35 -14.28 6.33
N GLU A 187 -2.48 -14.05 6.97
CA GLU A 187 -3.23 -12.81 6.79
C GLU A 187 -2.64 -11.70 7.68
N GLN A 188 -2.59 -10.48 7.14
CA GLN A 188 -2.46 -9.24 7.89
C GLN A 188 -3.57 -8.29 7.43
N ALA A 189 -4.04 -7.41 8.30
CA ALA A 189 -5.14 -6.52 8.01
C ALA A 189 -4.95 -5.13 8.61
N THR A 190 -5.64 -4.17 8.03
CA THR A 190 -5.61 -2.75 8.40
C THR A 190 -7.05 -2.26 8.54
N HIS A 191 -7.36 -1.62 9.66
CA HIS A 191 -8.69 -1.08 9.94
C HIS A 191 -8.62 0.44 9.99
N PHE A 192 -9.63 1.10 9.41
CA PHE A 192 -9.70 2.55 9.31
C PHE A 192 -10.80 3.07 10.25
N ASP A 193 -10.45 3.24 11.53
CA ASP A 193 -11.37 3.74 12.55
C ASP A 193 -11.60 5.24 12.38
N ARG A 194 -12.67 5.58 11.65
CA ARG A 194 -13.10 6.98 11.43
C ARG A 194 -13.63 7.67 12.67
N ALA A 195 -14.26 6.94 13.59
CA ALA A 195 -14.79 7.51 14.83
C ALA A 195 -13.64 7.92 15.77
N GLY A 196 -12.57 7.11 15.81
CA GLY A 196 -11.36 7.39 16.58
C GLY A 196 -10.20 8.01 15.80
N GLY A 197 -10.42 8.45 14.56
CA GLY A 197 -9.43 9.17 13.74
C GLY A 197 -8.11 8.43 13.45
N ARG A 198 -8.10 7.10 13.43
CA ARG A 198 -6.85 6.31 13.37
C ARG A 198 -6.91 5.06 12.49
N VAL A 199 -5.73 4.57 12.14
CA VAL A 199 -5.48 3.35 11.38
C VAL A 199 -4.85 2.31 12.31
N VAL A 200 -5.43 1.11 12.36
CA VAL A 200 -5.03 0.03 13.29
C VAL A 200 -4.59 -1.20 12.50
N PHE A 201 -3.35 -1.64 12.72
CA PHE A 201 -2.75 -2.77 12.01
C PHE A 201 -2.83 -4.07 12.85
N SER A 202 -3.29 -5.17 12.23
CA SER A 202 -3.52 -6.45 12.92
C SER A 202 -2.24 -7.18 13.33
N ASN A 203 -1.08 -6.71 12.89
CA ASN A 203 0.25 -7.21 13.22
C ASN A 203 0.92 -6.41 14.35
N ASN A 204 0.15 -5.57 15.07
CA ASN A 204 0.59 -4.79 16.22
C ASN A 204 1.73 -3.80 15.92
N GLN A 205 1.76 -3.27 14.69
CA GLN A 205 2.52 -2.06 14.37
C GLN A 205 1.90 -0.83 15.04
N PRO A 206 2.66 0.27 15.26
CA PRO A 206 2.11 1.52 15.78
C PRO A 206 0.92 2.01 14.97
N GLU A 207 -0.14 2.48 15.64
CA GLU A 207 -1.28 3.09 14.98
C GLU A 207 -0.87 4.36 14.23
N ALA A 208 -1.54 4.66 13.11
CA ALA A 208 -1.29 5.87 12.32
C ALA A 208 -2.51 6.80 12.32
N VAL A 209 -2.30 8.11 12.08
CA VAL A 209 -3.40 9.08 11.96
C VAL A 209 -4.19 8.83 10.67
N LEU A 210 -5.51 8.71 10.78
CA LEU A 210 -6.38 8.57 9.61
C LEU A 210 -6.53 9.92 8.91
N ARG A 211 -5.85 10.08 7.78
CA ARG A 211 -5.94 11.30 6.95
C ARG A 211 -7.18 11.27 6.06
N THR A 212 -7.73 12.43 5.75
CA THR A 212 -8.86 12.57 4.81
C THR A 212 -8.52 11.97 3.45
N GLY A 213 -9.45 11.22 2.87
CA GLY A 213 -9.25 10.52 1.59
C GLY A 213 -8.29 9.33 1.64
N MET A 214 -7.87 8.89 2.84
CA MET A 214 -6.91 7.79 2.96
C MET A 214 -7.44 6.47 2.39
N GLN A 215 -6.61 5.85 1.55
CA GLN A 215 -6.87 4.59 0.86
C GLN A 215 -6.07 3.44 1.48
N ASP A 216 -6.36 2.23 1.03
CA ASP A 216 -5.47 1.06 1.19
C ASP A 216 -4.79 0.70 -0.13
N ARG A 217 -3.88 -0.27 -0.07
CA ARG A 217 -3.04 -0.72 -1.19
C ARG A 217 -3.80 -1.25 -2.41
N LEU A 218 -5.05 -1.70 -2.25
CA LEU A 218 -5.92 -2.17 -3.33
C LEU A 218 -6.92 -1.09 -3.74
N SER A 219 -7.59 -0.43 -2.78
CA SER A 219 -8.56 0.64 -3.07
C SER A 219 -7.93 1.84 -3.76
N VAL A 220 -6.66 2.18 -3.50
CA VAL A 220 -5.96 3.28 -4.18
C VAL A 220 -5.95 3.14 -5.72
N LEU A 221 -5.88 1.90 -6.23
CA LEU A 221 -5.88 1.62 -7.67
C LEU A 221 -7.24 1.95 -8.30
N LEU A 222 -8.32 1.61 -7.58
CA LEU A 222 -9.70 1.84 -7.97
C LEU A 222 -10.09 3.32 -7.78
N GLN A 223 -9.60 3.96 -6.73
CA GLN A 223 -9.71 5.40 -6.50
C GLN A 223 -9.05 6.18 -7.65
N LEU A 224 -7.85 5.80 -8.09
CA LEU A 224 -7.20 6.41 -9.26
C LEU A 224 -7.99 6.22 -10.56
N ALA A 225 -8.58 5.04 -10.78
CA ALA A 225 -9.47 4.78 -11.91
C ALA A 225 -10.70 5.69 -11.90
N MET A 226 -11.40 5.80 -10.77
CA MET A 226 -12.57 6.68 -10.62
C MET A 226 -12.20 8.17 -10.74
N LEU A 227 -11.07 8.60 -10.17
CA LEU A 227 -10.54 9.95 -10.33
C LEU A 227 -10.31 10.29 -11.80
N ALA A 228 -9.74 9.35 -12.57
CA ALA A 228 -9.46 9.51 -13.99
C ALA A 228 -10.74 9.51 -14.85
N ALA A 229 -11.75 8.73 -14.47
CA ALA A 229 -13.08 8.75 -15.09
C ALA A 229 -13.86 10.03 -14.80
N ALA A 230 -13.73 10.59 -13.59
CA ALA A 230 -14.45 11.79 -13.15
C ALA A 230 -13.86 13.10 -13.70
N ALA A 231 -12.55 13.15 -13.93
CA ALA A 231 -11.88 14.33 -14.48
C ALA A 231 -10.75 13.96 -15.48
N PRO A 232 -11.08 13.36 -16.65
CA PRO A 232 -10.12 12.98 -17.69
C PRO A 232 -9.11 14.07 -18.07
N GLU A 233 -9.56 15.32 -18.11
CA GLU A 233 -8.79 16.50 -18.51
C GLU A 233 -7.67 16.85 -17.53
N ARG A 234 -7.72 16.34 -16.29
CA ARG A 234 -6.69 16.54 -15.26
C ARG A 234 -5.57 15.51 -15.35
N PHE A 235 -5.79 14.38 -16.01
CA PHE A 235 -4.81 13.28 -16.12
C PHE A 235 -3.84 13.52 -17.28
N THR A 236 -3.18 14.69 -17.26
CA THR A 236 -2.15 15.10 -18.23
C THR A 236 -0.75 14.73 -17.75
N PRO A 237 0.21 14.44 -18.66
CA PRO A 237 1.59 14.12 -18.31
C PRO A 237 2.22 15.11 -17.32
N GLY A 238 2.94 14.59 -16.31
CA GLY A 238 3.57 15.38 -15.25
C GLY A 238 2.67 15.76 -14.08
N THR A 239 1.34 15.55 -14.18
CA THR A 239 0.42 15.75 -13.05
C THR A 239 0.75 14.80 -11.90
N GLU A 240 0.77 15.33 -10.67
CA GLU A 240 0.98 14.54 -9.46
C GLU A 240 -0.26 14.50 -8.58
N LEU A 241 -0.64 13.29 -8.16
CA LEU A 241 -1.72 13.00 -7.22
C LEU A 241 -1.09 12.44 -5.94
N ALA A 242 -1.17 13.20 -4.85
CA ALA A 242 -0.78 12.76 -3.52
C ALA A 242 -1.98 12.08 -2.84
N ILE A 243 -1.86 10.79 -2.54
CA ILE A 243 -2.91 10.00 -1.89
C ILE A 243 -2.36 9.38 -0.59
N PRO A 244 -2.89 9.77 0.59
CA PRO A 244 -2.56 9.06 1.82
C PRO A 244 -2.98 7.60 1.68
N THR A 245 -2.06 6.65 1.88
CA THR A 245 -2.28 5.23 1.65
C THR A 245 -1.72 4.41 2.80
N ALA A 246 -2.54 3.50 3.35
CA ALA A 246 -2.12 2.54 4.35
C ALA A 246 -1.84 1.17 3.73
N THR A 247 -0.71 0.58 4.11
CA THR A 247 -0.37 -0.82 3.83
C THR A 247 -0.84 -1.71 5.00
N THR A 248 -0.32 -2.93 5.12
CA THR A 248 -0.48 -3.73 6.36
C THR A 248 0.57 -3.40 7.43
N ARG A 249 1.45 -2.41 7.22
CA ARG A 249 2.61 -2.13 8.09
C ARG A 249 2.76 -0.67 8.50
N ASP A 250 2.36 0.24 7.61
CA ASP A 250 2.57 1.68 7.72
C ASP A 250 1.45 2.44 6.97
N ALA A 251 1.41 3.77 7.14
CA ALA A 251 0.53 4.64 6.37
C ALA A 251 1.23 5.94 5.99
N ASP A 252 1.44 6.12 4.69
CA ASP A 252 2.30 7.15 4.10
C ASP A 252 1.63 7.88 2.95
N GLU A 253 2.27 8.93 2.44
CA GLU A 253 1.77 9.66 1.27
C GLU A 253 2.34 9.09 -0.03
N TRP A 254 1.49 8.43 -0.79
CA TRP A 254 1.83 7.90 -2.10
C TRP A 254 1.60 8.97 -3.16
N ILE A 255 2.68 9.41 -3.81
CA ILE A 255 2.60 10.32 -4.96
C ILE A 255 2.58 9.48 -6.23
N PHE A 256 1.49 9.57 -6.97
CA PHE A 256 1.35 9.03 -8.32
C PHE A 256 1.54 10.14 -9.34
N ARG A 257 2.51 9.99 -10.24
CA ARG A 257 2.72 10.88 -11.38
C ARG A 257 2.08 10.28 -12.63
N VAL A 258 1.31 11.08 -13.35
CA VAL A 258 0.84 10.71 -14.69
C VAL A 258 2.03 10.77 -15.66
N VAL A 259 2.34 9.65 -16.31
CA VAL A 259 3.41 9.55 -17.30
C VAL A 259 2.90 10.00 -18.68
N GLY A 260 1.71 9.55 -19.06
CA GLY A 260 1.06 9.88 -20.34
C GLY A 260 0.22 8.73 -20.88
N GLU A 261 -0.33 8.89 -22.08
CA GLU A 261 -1.06 7.83 -22.78
C GLU A 261 -0.11 6.94 -23.59
N GLU A 262 -0.33 5.64 -23.56
CA GLU A 262 0.31 4.68 -24.46
C GLU A 262 -0.68 3.62 -24.96
N GLU A 263 -0.39 3.07 -26.15
CA GLU A 263 -1.14 1.95 -26.71
C GLU A 263 -0.50 0.63 -26.28
N LEU A 264 -1.26 -0.17 -25.53
CA LEU A 264 -0.83 -1.44 -24.97
C LEU A 264 -1.37 -2.59 -25.80
N LEU A 265 -0.50 -3.48 -26.25
CA LEU A 265 -0.90 -4.83 -26.66
C LEU A 265 -0.99 -5.73 -25.42
N LEU A 266 -2.21 -6.08 -25.02
CA LEU A 266 -2.50 -6.96 -23.88
C LEU A 266 -3.09 -8.29 -24.35
N PRO A 267 -3.12 -9.34 -23.50
CA PRO A 267 -3.77 -10.61 -23.83
C PRO A 267 -5.23 -10.46 -24.28
N GLY A 268 -5.98 -9.50 -23.71
CA GLY A 268 -7.36 -9.19 -24.12
C GLY A 268 -7.50 -8.30 -25.37
N GLY A 269 -6.38 -7.94 -26.01
CA GLY A 269 -6.35 -7.09 -27.20
C GLY A 269 -5.60 -5.76 -27.01
N SER A 270 -5.62 -4.91 -28.05
CA SER A 270 -5.01 -3.58 -28.01
C SER A 270 -5.90 -2.58 -27.26
N VAL A 271 -5.32 -1.84 -26.32
CA VAL A 271 -6.04 -0.82 -25.52
C VAL A 271 -5.21 0.45 -25.41
N ARG A 272 -5.85 1.62 -25.46
CA ARG A 272 -5.22 2.90 -25.08
C ARG A 272 -5.44 3.17 -23.61
N ALA A 273 -4.35 3.38 -22.88
CA ALA A 273 -4.37 3.58 -21.44
C ALA A 273 -3.49 4.75 -21.01
N VAL A 274 -3.96 5.51 -20.02
CA VAL A 274 -3.11 6.47 -19.32
C VAL A 274 -2.28 5.73 -18.27
N LYS A 275 -0.96 5.90 -18.33
CA LYS A 275 0.00 5.35 -17.38
C LYS A 275 0.21 6.32 -16.23
N LEU A 276 0.14 5.79 -15.01
CA LEU A 276 0.59 6.42 -13.78
C LEU A 276 1.74 5.64 -13.18
N GLU A 277 2.66 6.32 -12.50
CA GLU A 277 3.70 5.68 -11.71
C GLU A 277 3.85 6.28 -10.32
N HIS A 278 4.08 5.42 -9.33
CA HIS A 278 4.61 5.77 -8.03
C HIS A 278 6.05 5.24 -7.94
N LEU A 279 7.00 6.13 -7.65
CA LEU A 279 8.41 5.79 -7.50
C LEU A 279 8.77 5.65 -6.01
N PRO A 280 9.61 4.68 -5.62
CA PRO A 280 10.08 4.52 -4.26
C PRO A 280 10.67 5.81 -3.69
N ARG A 281 10.15 6.27 -2.55
CA ARG A 281 10.62 7.50 -1.86
C ARG A 281 11.44 7.22 -0.61
N LYS A 282 11.38 5.98 -0.08
CA LYS A 282 12.08 5.53 1.13
C LYS A 282 12.58 4.08 0.96
N GLU A 283 13.39 3.62 1.90
CA GLU A 283 13.76 2.21 1.98
C GLU A 283 12.51 1.33 2.15
N PHE A 284 12.53 0.13 1.55
CA PHE A 284 11.42 -0.84 1.50
C PHE A 284 10.17 -0.44 0.69
N ASP A 285 10.17 0.73 0.05
CA ASP A 285 9.07 1.21 -0.77
C ASP A 285 9.00 0.52 -2.16
N GLN A 286 7.79 0.40 -2.72
CA GLN A 286 7.55 -0.34 -3.98
C GLN A 286 7.37 0.61 -5.15
N ARG A 287 8.00 0.33 -6.31
CA ARG A 287 7.59 1.00 -7.55
C ARG A 287 6.26 0.41 -8.00
N ILE A 288 5.30 1.27 -8.31
CA ILE A 288 4.01 0.89 -8.86
C ILE A 288 3.88 1.57 -10.22
N GLU A 289 3.53 0.80 -11.24
CA GLU A 289 3.13 1.31 -12.55
C GLU A 289 1.71 0.80 -12.82
N LEU A 290 0.78 1.71 -13.08
CA LEU A 290 -0.65 1.44 -13.24
C LEU A 290 -1.11 2.02 -14.57
N TRP A 291 -1.89 1.25 -15.34
CA TRP A 291 -2.44 1.69 -16.61
C TRP A 291 -3.97 1.62 -16.58
N LEU A 292 -4.62 2.73 -16.89
CA LEU A 292 -6.07 2.91 -16.83
C LEU A 292 -6.63 3.08 -18.26
N ALA A 293 -7.46 2.16 -18.73
CA ALA A 293 -7.93 2.16 -20.12
C ALA A 293 -9.14 3.09 -20.32
N ARG A 294 -8.96 4.17 -21.10
CA ARG A 294 -10.00 5.19 -21.32
C ARG A 294 -11.28 4.62 -21.95
N GLY A 295 -11.13 3.65 -22.86
CA GLY A 295 -12.24 2.95 -23.53
C GLY A 295 -12.89 1.83 -22.71
N GLN A 296 -12.50 1.64 -21.45
CA GLN A 296 -13.06 0.64 -20.54
C GLN A 296 -13.35 1.28 -19.16
N ASP A 297 -13.99 2.45 -19.15
CA ASP A 297 -14.37 3.16 -17.91
C ASP A 297 -13.18 3.42 -16.97
N TYR A 298 -11.97 3.64 -17.53
CA TYR A 298 -10.70 3.76 -16.82
C TYR A 298 -10.28 2.53 -16.00
N ALA A 299 -10.78 1.34 -16.35
CA ALA A 299 -10.40 0.06 -15.75
C ALA A 299 -8.87 -0.12 -15.65
N PRO A 300 -8.37 -0.69 -14.53
CA PRO A 300 -6.94 -0.96 -14.33
C PRO A 300 -6.49 -2.16 -15.18
N VAL A 301 -6.18 -1.92 -16.45
CA VAL A 301 -5.84 -2.96 -17.45
C VAL A 301 -4.41 -3.49 -17.34
N ARG A 302 -3.52 -2.77 -16.64
CA ARG A 302 -2.21 -3.32 -16.27
C ARG A 302 -1.77 -2.78 -14.92
N LEU A 303 -1.16 -3.65 -14.13
CA LEU A 303 -0.52 -3.29 -12.86
C LEU A 303 0.83 -4.00 -12.76
N ARG A 304 1.91 -3.21 -12.73
CA ARG A 304 3.25 -3.70 -12.44
C ARG A 304 3.72 -3.19 -11.09
N LEU A 305 4.16 -4.12 -10.25
CA LEU A 305 4.73 -3.87 -8.93
C LEU A 305 6.19 -4.32 -8.96
N THR A 306 7.12 -3.44 -8.61
CA THR A 306 8.54 -3.80 -8.43
C THR A 306 8.93 -3.57 -6.98
N ASN A 307 9.41 -4.62 -6.33
CA ASN A 307 9.89 -4.62 -4.96
C ASN A 307 11.29 -3.99 -4.85
N PRO A 308 11.69 -3.57 -3.64
CA PRO A 308 13.06 -3.17 -3.32
C PRO A 308 14.13 -4.21 -3.69
N ASP A 309 13.80 -5.51 -3.66
CA ASP A 309 14.73 -6.60 -4.01
C ASP A 309 14.87 -6.83 -5.53
N GLY A 310 14.28 -5.96 -6.36
CA GLY A 310 14.24 -6.08 -7.81
C GLY A 310 13.27 -7.15 -8.34
N GLY A 311 12.65 -7.94 -7.46
CA GLY A 311 11.55 -8.83 -7.82
C GLY A 311 10.33 -8.02 -8.26
N TRP A 312 9.55 -8.54 -9.20
CA TRP A 312 8.39 -7.83 -9.74
C TRP A 312 7.24 -8.77 -10.08
N VAL A 313 6.03 -8.20 -10.12
CA VAL A 313 4.79 -8.82 -10.59
C VAL A 313 4.20 -7.89 -11.65
N ASP A 314 3.89 -8.41 -12.84
CA ASP A 314 3.23 -7.68 -13.94
C ASP A 314 1.93 -8.41 -14.27
N GLN A 315 0.81 -7.73 -14.04
CA GLN A 315 -0.55 -8.24 -14.27
C GLN A 315 -1.10 -7.54 -15.52
N ARG A 316 -1.42 -8.30 -16.56
CA ARG A 316 -1.85 -7.80 -17.88
C ARG A 316 -3.24 -8.33 -18.20
N TRP A 317 -4.18 -7.41 -18.41
CA TRP A 317 -5.60 -7.72 -18.59
C TRP A 317 -5.86 -8.67 -19.78
N SER A 318 -6.70 -9.68 -19.54
CA SER A 318 -7.11 -10.69 -20.53
C SER A 318 -8.59 -10.64 -20.86
N SER A 319 -9.47 -10.37 -19.89
CA SER A 319 -10.91 -10.23 -20.12
C SER A 319 -11.60 -9.48 -18.97
N THR A 320 -12.82 -9.01 -19.21
CA THR A 320 -13.70 -8.43 -18.19
C THR A 320 -15.09 -9.08 -18.28
N ASP A 321 -15.55 -9.70 -17.20
CA ASP A 321 -16.96 -10.08 -17.05
C ASP A 321 -17.69 -8.87 -16.46
N LYS A 322 -18.69 -8.34 -17.16
CA LYS A 322 -19.53 -7.23 -16.64
C LYS A 322 -20.62 -7.79 -15.72
N GLY A 323 -20.86 -7.10 -14.61
CA GLY A 323 -21.98 -7.37 -13.69
C GLY A 323 -23.31 -6.85 -14.19
#